data_AF-A0A285UFH1-F1
#
_entry.id   AF-A0A285UFH1-F1
#
_cell.length_a   1.000
_cell.length_b   1.000
_cell.length_c   1.000
_cell.angle_alpha   90.00
_cell.angle_beta   90.00
_cell.angle_gamma   90.00
#
_symmetry.space_group_name_H-M   'P 1'
#
loop_
_entity.id
_entity.type
_entity.pdbx_description
1 polymer ?
#
loop_
_entity_poly.entity_id
_entity_poly.type
_entity_poly.pdbx_seq_one_letter_code
_entity_poly.pdbx_strand_id
1 'polypeptide(L)'
;MATEIIITVVIMLVIVFVIDKIYGRINIENYSPIWEYFFKALLYGFIATVTLFYGKESLSDVNTLEWAIIAVSAVEGIGNYINYVKESKMRKEKRKSNSKIEQAIHKLLGR
;
A
#
# COMPACT_ATOMS: atom_id res chain seq x y z
N MET A 1 17.48 18.86 -19.93
CA MET A 1 17.24 19.65 -18.70
C MET A 1 15.81 20.20 -18.59
N ALA A 2 15.40 21.22 -19.35
CA ALA A 2 14.05 21.82 -19.17
C ALA A 2 12.89 20.83 -19.41
N THR A 3 12.98 19.99 -20.44
CA THR A 3 11.98 18.96 -20.76
C THR A 3 11.87 17.88 -19.68
N GLU A 4 13.01 17.44 -19.12
CA GLU A 4 13.05 16.47 -18.03
C GLU A 4 12.41 17.04 -16.76
N ILE A 5 12.64 18.33 -16.47
CA ILE A 5 12.01 19.03 -15.35
C ILE A 5 10.49 19.08 -15.54
N ILE A 6 10.02 19.43 -16.75
CA ILE A 6 8.58 19.48 -17.06
C ILE A 6 7.93 18.10 -16.91
N ILE A 7 8.54 17.05 -17.47
CA ILE A 7 8.04 15.67 -17.36
C ILE A 7 7.98 15.25 -15.89
N THR A 8 9.01 15.56 -15.11
CA THR A 8 9.08 15.23 -13.69
C THR A 8 7.99 15.93 -12.89
N VAL A 9 7.74 17.22 -13.16
CA VAL A 9 6.65 17.99 -12.53
C VAL A 9 5.29 17.41 -12.89
N VAL A 10 5.08 17.05 -14.16
CA VAL A 10 3.81 16.42 -14.60
C VAL A 10 3.60 15.08 -13.89
N ILE A 11 4.62 14.24 -13.78
CA ILE A 11 4.54 12.96 -13.06
C ILE A 11 4.23 13.21 -11.58
N MET A 12 4.89 14.16 -10.93
CA MET A 12 4.57 14.52 -9.54
C MET A 12 3.12 14.98 -9.38
N LEU A 13 2.61 15.81 -10.27
CA LEU A 13 1.22 16.27 -10.23
C LEU A 13 0.23 15.10 -10.42
N VAL A 14 0.51 14.17 -11.34
CA VAL A 14 -0.31 12.96 -11.51
C VAL A 14 -0.29 12.12 -10.24
N ILE A 15 0.87 11.91 -9.63
CA ILE A 15 1.01 11.15 -8.37
C ILE A 15 0.21 11.83 -7.26
N VAL A 16 0.35 13.16 -7.09
CA VAL A 16 -0.39 13.92 -6.09
C VAL A 16 -1.90 13.80 -6.31
N PHE A 17 -2.37 13.89 -7.55
CA PHE A 17 -3.79 13.73 -7.88
C PHE A 17 -4.30 12.32 -7.60
N VAL A 18 -3.50 11.29 -7.88
CA VAL A 18 -3.81 9.90 -7.55
C VAL A 18 -3.86 9.69 -6.05
N ILE A 19 -2.90 10.24 -5.30
CA ILE A 19 -2.86 10.20 -3.84
C ILE A 19 -4.11 10.88 -3.28
N ASP A 20 -4.41 12.11 -3.69
CA ASP A 20 -5.58 12.87 -3.22
C ASP A 20 -6.90 12.10 -3.46
N LYS A 21 -7.05 11.49 -4.64
CA LYS A 21 -8.23 10.67 -4.97
C LYS A 21 -8.32 9.40 -4.12
N ILE A 22 -7.20 8.82 -3.74
CA ILE A 22 -7.14 7.67 -2.83
C ILE A 22 -7.48 8.14 -1.41
N TYR A 23 -6.88 9.23 -0.93
CA TYR A 23 -7.14 9.81 0.38
C TYR A 23 -8.61 10.26 0.54
N GLY A 24 -9.23 10.88 -0.46
CA GLY A 24 -10.65 11.23 -0.42
C GLY A 24 -11.61 10.04 -0.33
N ARG A 25 -11.15 8.83 -0.71
CA ARG A 25 -11.89 7.58 -0.50
C ARG A 25 -11.58 6.90 0.84
N ILE A 26 -10.51 7.31 1.50
CA ILE A 26 -10.09 6.82 2.80
C ILE A 26 -10.56 7.83 3.81
N ASN A 27 -11.65 7.55 4.51
CA ASN A 27 -12.10 8.42 5.59
C ASN A 27 -11.01 8.50 6.68
N ILE A 28 -10.22 9.58 6.69
CA ILE A 28 -8.99 9.75 7.48
C ILE A 28 -9.34 9.79 8.98
N GLU A 29 -10.57 10.19 9.33
CA GLU A 29 -11.11 10.17 10.69
C GLU A 29 -11.31 8.73 11.22
N ASN A 30 -11.39 7.75 10.32
CA ASN A 30 -11.37 6.31 10.61
C ASN A 30 -10.10 5.67 10.06
N TYR A 31 -8.93 6.27 10.33
CA TYR A 31 -7.62 5.80 9.89
C TYR A 31 -7.49 4.29 10.16
N SER A 32 -7.62 3.50 9.10
CA SER A 32 -7.57 2.06 9.22
C SER A 32 -6.13 1.62 9.05
N PRO A 33 -5.57 0.85 10.00
CA PRO A 33 -4.20 0.33 9.90
C PRO A 33 -3.93 -0.43 8.59
N ILE A 34 -4.98 -0.89 7.90
CA ILE A 34 -4.90 -1.55 6.59
C ILE A 34 -4.21 -0.68 5.52
N TRP A 35 -4.49 0.63 5.48
CA TRP A 35 -3.95 1.51 4.45
C TRP A 35 -2.49 1.83 4.72
N GLU A 36 -2.12 1.96 5.99
CA GLU A 36 -0.72 2.11 6.40
C GLU A 36 0.11 0.90 5.96
N TYR A 37 -0.37 -0.32 6.23
CA TYR A 37 0.29 -1.54 5.77
C TYR A 37 0.40 -1.61 4.23
N PHE A 38 -0.65 -1.21 3.51
CA PHE A 38 -0.61 -1.16 2.06
C PHE A 38 0.42 -0.18 1.52
N PHE A 39 0.45 1.06 2.03
CA PHE A 39 1.40 2.08 1.59
C PHE A 39 2.83 1.74 1.96
N LYS A 40 3.08 1.15 3.14
CA LYS A 40 4.40 0.65 3.52
C LYS A 40 4.86 -0.46 2.58
N ALA A 41 3.99 -1.42 2.27
CA ALA A 41 4.32 -2.49 1.32
C ALA A 41 4.70 -1.94 -0.07
N LEU A 42 3.92 -0.97 -0.57
CA LEU A 42 4.22 -0.29 -1.83
C LEU A 42 5.54 0.48 -1.78
N LEU A 43 5.78 1.25 -0.72
CA LEU A 43 7.00 2.04 -0.55
C LEU A 43 8.25 1.17 -0.56
N TYR A 44 8.26 0.08 0.20
CA TYR A 44 9.40 -0.82 0.24
C TYR A 44 9.58 -1.60 -1.07
N GLY A 45 8.49 -1.99 -1.74
CA GLY A 45 8.56 -2.56 -3.09
C GLY A 45 9.17 -1.59 -4.10
N PHE A 46 8.81 -0.30 -4.00
CA PHE A 46 9.38 0.76 -4.82
C PHE A 46 10.87 0.95 -4.55
N ILE A 47 11.28 1.06 -3.27
CA ILE A 47 12.69 1.18 -2.89
C ILE A 47 13.50 0.00 -3.45
N ALA A 48 13.05 -1.24 -3.23
CA ALA A 48 13.74 -2.42 -3.75
C ALA A 48 13.90 -2.39 -5.28
N THR A 49 12.84 -2.01 -6.00
CA THR A 49 12.83 -1.96 -7.46
C THR A 49 13.76 -0.85 -7.99
N VAL A 50 13.70 0.34 -7.41
CA VAL A 50 14.57 1.46 -7.80
C VAL A 50 16.03 1.13 -7.50
N THR A 51 16.33 0.60 -6.32
CA THR A 51 17.70 0.20 -5.97
C THR A 51 18.25 -0.90 -6.90
N LEU A 52 17.38 -1.81 -7.37
CA LEU A 52 17.79 -2.91 -8.25
C LEU A 52 18.12 -2.44 -9.68
N PHE A 53 17.43 -1.41 -10.20
CA PHE A 53 17.47 -1.06 -11.62
C PHE A 53 17.98 0.35 -11.94
N TYR A 54 18.01 1.27 -10.99
CA TYR A 54 18.36 2.66 -11.28
C TYR A 54 19.86 2.80 -11.58
N GLY A 55 20.19 3.14 -12.83
CA GLY A 55 21.58 3.29 -13.29
C GLY A 55 22.35 1.97 -13.35
N LYS A 56 21.64 0.82 -13.42
CA LYS A 56 22.24 -0.52 -13.52
C LYS A 56 21.91 -1.13 -14.89
N GLU A 57 22.91 -1.71 -15.55
CA GLU A 57 22.71 -2.43 -16.82
C GLU A 57 22.61 -3.94 -16.59
N SER A 58 23.16 -4.43 -15.47
CA SER A 58 23.14 -5.82 -15.04
C SER A 58 22.99 -5.95 -13.52
N LEU A 59 22.48 -7.11 -13.06
CA LEU A 59 22.43 -7.45 -11.63
C LEU A 59 23.83 -7.58 -11.00
N SER A 60 24.87 -7.81 -11.80
CA SER A 60 26.27 -7.79 -11.36
C SER A 60 26.72 -6.42 -10.86
N ASP A 61 26.02 -5.36 -11.24
CA ASP A 61 26.39 -3.98 -10.94
C ASP A 61 25.85 -3.53 -9.57
N VAL A 62 25.05 -4.39 -8.91
CA VAL A 62 24.48 -4.17 -7.58
C VAL A 62 25.52 -4.55 -6.54
N ASN A 63 25.96 -3.56 -5.77
CA ASN A 63 26.97 -3.76 -4.73
C ASN A 63 26.36 -4.38 -3.45
N THR A 64 27.21 -4.80 -2.52
CA THR A 64 26.79 -5.46 -1.27
C THR A 64 25.84 -4.60 -0.42
N LEU A 65 26.04 -3.28 -0.38
CA LEU A 65 25.18 -2.37 0.37
C LEU A 65 23.79 -2.25 -0.28
N GLU A 66 23.74 -2.14 -1.60
CA GLU A 66 22.49 -2.10 -2.36
C GLU A 66 21.71 -3.41 -2.20
N TRP A 67 22.40 -4.56 -2.22
CA TRP A 67 21.77 -5.85 -1.90
C TRP A 67 21.20 -5.91 -0.48
N ALA A 68 21.87 -5.32 0.51
CA ALA A 68 21.34 -5.23 1.87
C ALA A 68 20.07 -4.35 1.92
N ILE A 69 20.06 -3.22 1.21
CA ILE A 69 18.88 -2.35 1.10
C ILE A 69 17.71 -3.09 0.44
N ILE A 70 17.97 -3.82 -0.65
CA ILE A 70 16.97 -4.63 -1.36
C ILE A 70 16.41 -5.70 -0.42
N ALA A 71 17.28 -6.41 0.32
CA ALA A 71 16.86 -7.48 1.23
C ALA A 71 15.96 -6.96 2.37
N VAL A 72 16.37 -5.88 3.05
CA VAL A 72 15.56 -5.26 4.12
C VAL A 72 14.22 -4.78 3.55
N SER A 73 14.23 -4.13 2.39
CA SER A 73 13.01 -3.64 1.75
C SER A 73 12.08 -4.79 1.34
N ALA A 74 12.62 -5.90 0.85
CA ALA A 74 11.82 -7.07 0.52
C ALA A 74 11.13 -7.67 1.77
N VAL A 75 11.88 -7.82 2.88
CA VAL A 75 11.35 -8.33 4.15
C VAL A 75 10.25 -7.42 4.70
N GLU A 76 10.52 -6.12 4.78
CA GLU A 76 9.57 -5.12 5.26
C GLU A 76 8.33 -5.03 4.35
N GLY A 77 8.52 -5.02 3.03
CA GLY A 77 7.44 -4.99 2.06
C GLY A 77 6.50 -6.18 2.17
N ILE A 78 7.07 -7.39 2.25
CA ILE A 78 6.30 -8.63 2.43
C ILE A 78 5.58 -8.65 3.78
N GLY A 79 6.26 -8.28 4.87
CA GLY A 79 5.68 -8.23 6.21
C GLY A 79 4.46 -7.30 6.27
N ASN A 80 4.58 -6.10 5.70
CA ASN A 80 3.47 -5.16 5.59
C ASN A 80 2.34 -5.69 4.69
N TYR A 81 2.65 -6.36 3.58
CA TYR A 81 1.63 -6.98 2.74
C TYR A 81 0.86 -8.09 3.48
N ILE A 82 1.53 -8.92 4.28
CA ILE A 82 0.88 -9.96 5.09
C ILE A 82 -0.09 -9.32 6.10
N ASN A 83 0.34 -8.24 6.78
CA ASN A 83 -0.52 -7.51 7.72
C ASN A 83 -1.73 -6.89 7.03
N TYR A 84 -1.55 -6.30 5.85
CA TYR A 84 -2.64 -5.81 5.00
C TYR A 84 -3.66 -6.92 4.70
N VAL A 85 -3.21 -8.09 4.24
CA VAL A 85 -4.10 -9.22 3.91
C VAL A 85 -4.84 -9.72 5.15
N LYS A 86 -4.16 -9.86 6.28
CA LYS A 86 -4.75 -10.30 7.55
C LYS A 86 -5.86 -9.36 8.01
N GLU A 87 -5.57 -8.06 8.05
CA GLU A 87 -6.53 -7.01 8.43
C GLU A 87 -7.73 -6.97 7.46
N SER A 88 -7.49 -7.16 6.15
CA SER A 88 -8.53 -7.24 5.13
C SER A 88 -9.51 -8.38 5.39
N LYS A 89 -8.99 -9.57 5.72
CA LYS A 89 -9.80 -10.77 6.03
C LYS A 89 -10.63 -10.55 7.29
N MET A 90 -10.01 -10.08 8.38
CA MET A 90 -10.69 -9.81 9.64
C MET A 90 -11.85 -8.81 9.48
N ARG A 91 -11.67 -7.77 8.66
CA ARG A 91 -12.73 -6.80 8.37
C ARG A 91 -13.89 -7.38 7.58
N LYS A 92 -13.61 -8.25 6.60
CA LYS A 92 -14.66 -8.96 5.84
C LYS A 92 -15.48 -9.86 6.76
N GLU A 93 -14.81 -10.58 7.66
CA GLU A 93 -15.47 -11.45 8.64
C GLU A 93 -16.32 -10.65 9.63
N LYS A 94 -15.78 -9.55 10.18
CA LYS A 94 -16.52 -8.68 11.11
C LYS A 94 -17.77 -8.09 10.45
N ARG A 95 -17.69 -7.64 9.19
CA ARG A 95 -18.86 -7.16 8.43
C ARG A 95 -19.90 -8.26 8.24
N LYS A 96 -19.49 -9.48 7.88
CA LYS A 96 -20.38 -10.63 7.71
C LYS A 96 -21.05 -11.07 9.03
N SER A 97 -20.34 -10.94 10.15
CA SER A 97 -20.91 -11.20 11.48
C SER A 97 -21.95 -10.14 11.85
N ASN A 98 -21.62 -8.86 11.71
CA ASN A 98 -22.54 -7.76 12.01
C ASN A 98 -23.81 -7.85 11.17
N SER A 99 -23.72 -8.17 9.88
CA SER A 99 -24.91 -8.34 9.04
C SER A 99 -25.80 -9.49 9.49
N LYS A 100 -25.22 -10.59 10.02
CA LYS A 100 -26.01 -11.69 10.60
C LYS A 100 -26.71 -11.28 11.89
N ILE A 101 -26.03 -10.51 12.73
CA ILE A 101 -26.61 -9.98 13.97
C ILE A 101 -27.78 -9.04 13.66
N GLU A 102 -27.60 -8.11 12.71
CA GLU A 102 -28.69 -7.21 12.26
C GLU A 102 -29.89 -7.99 11.71
N GLN A 103 -29.67 -9.01 10.89
CA GLN A 103 -30.74 -9.88 10.39
C GLN A 103 -31.46 -10.63 11.52
N ALA A 104 -30.72 -11.11 12.52
CA ALA A 104 -31.31 -11.78 13.69
C ALA A 104 -32.15 -10.82 14.53
N ILE A 105 -31.67 -9.58 14.74
CA ILE A 105 -32.40 -8.52 15.45
C ILE A 105 -33.69 -8.18 14.70
N HIS A 106 -33.63 -7.97 13.39
CA HIS A 106 -34.83 -7.70 12.56
C HIS A 106 -35.87 -8.82 12.70
N LYS A 107 -35.43 -10.07 12.61
CA LYS A 107 -36.32 -11.24 12.75
C LYS A 107 -36.96 -11.36 14.14
N LEU A 108 -36.26 -10.94 15.19
CA LEU A 108 -36.79 -10.91 16.57
C LEU A 108 -37.77 -9.76 16.81
N LEU A 109 -37.57 -8.63 16.14
CA LEU A 109 -38.42 -7.44 16.27
C LEU A 109 -39.68 -7.48 15.39
N GLY A 110 -39.94 -8.58 14.67
CA GLY A 110 -41.18 -8.79 13.90
C GLY A 110 -41.37 -7.82 12.73
N ARG A 111 -40.28 -7.26 12.19
CA ARG A 111 -40.26 -6.45 10.96
C ARG A 111 -39.56 -7.19 9.83
#